data_AF-A0A6D1AEZ5-F1
#
_entry.id   AF-A0A6D1AEZ5-F1
#
_cell.length_a   1.000
_cell.length_b   1.000
_cell.length_c   1.000
_cell.angle_alpha   90.00
_cell.angle_beta   90.00
_cell.angle_gamma   90.00
#
_symmetry.space_group_name_H-M   'P 1'
#
loop_
_entity.id
_entity.type
_entity.pdbx_description
1 polymer ?
#
loop_
_entity_poly.entity_id
_entity_poly.type
_entity_poly.pdbx_seq_one_letter_code
_entity_poly.pdbx_strand_id
1 'polypeptide(L)' 'LMVAQNDIEIDKEALQQYMSFQFVPEPSTLDAHVKKVEPGSQFTIRPDGDITFKTYFKANFKPVQTEEDKLVKEVRDA' A
#
# COMPACT_ATOMS: atom_id res chain seq x y z
N LEU A 1 -17.36 6.69 -21.41
CA LEU A 1 -17.61 6.32 -20.00
C LEU A 1 -17.78 4.82 -19.94
N MET A 2 -16.84 4.10 -19.33
CA MET A 2 -17.04 2.68 -19.03
C MET A 2 -18.05 2.62 -17.88
N VAL A 3 -19.23 2.08 -18.16
CA VAL A 3 -20.23 1.78 -17.13
C VAL A 3 -19.73 0.54 -16.41
N ALA A 4 -19.31 0.69 -15.16
CA ALA A 4 -18.99 -0.46 -14.31
C ALA A 4 -20.29 -1.25 -14.11
N GLN A 5 -20.35 -2.46 -14.66
CA GLN A 5 -21.39 -3.41 -14.28
C GLN A 5 -21.09 -3.84 -12.85
N ASN A 6 -22.06 -3.68 -11.95
CA ASN A 6 -21.91 -3.80 -10.49
C ASN A 6 -21.81 -5.27 -9.99
N ASP A 7 -21.07 -6.14 -10.66
CA ASP A 7 -20.73 -7.46 -10.13
C ASP A 7 -19.39 -7.37 -9.38
N ILE A 8 -19.46 -6.90 -8.13
CA ILE A 8 -18.32 -6.88 -7.22
C ILE A 8 -18.13 -8.30 -6.68
N GLU A 9 -17.00 -8.93 -7.03
CA GLU A 9 -16.59 -10.18 -6.39
C GLU A 9 -15.86 -9.85 -5.08
N ILE A 10 -16.39 -10.30 -3.95
CA ILE A 10 -15.81 -9.99 -2.64
C ILE A 10 -14.66 -10.93 -2.33
N ASP A 11 -13.47 -10.36 -2.11
CA ASP A 11 -12.32 -11.09 -1.57
C ASP A 11 -12.58 -11.43 -0.10
N LYS A 12 -12.65 -12.74 0.20
CA LYS A 12 -12.99 -13.25 1.54
C LYS A 12 -11.90 -12.99 2.58
N GLU A 13 -10.65 -12.87 2.17
CA GLU A 13 -9.54 -12.55 3.07
C GLU A 13 -9.54 -11.05 3.39
N ALA A 14 -9.71 -10.22 2.36
CA ALA A 14 -9.89 -8.78 2.52
C ALA A 14 -11.09 -8.45 3.41
N LEU A 15 -12.20 -9.19 3.26
CA LEU A 15 -13.38 -9.01 4.11
C LEU A 15 -13.07 -9.27 5.59
N GLN A 16 -12.32 -10.32 5.91
CA GLN A 16 -11.94 -10.62 7.30
C GLN A 16 -11.06 -9.52 7.90
N GLN A 17 -10.09 -9.02 7.13
CA GLN A 17 -9.22 -7.93 7.54
C GLN A 17 -10.01 -6.63 7.76
N TYR A 18 -10.97 -6.33 6.88
CA TYR A 18 -11.86 -5.19 7.03
C TYR A 18 -12.74 -5.30 8.29
N MET A 19 -13.30 -6.48 8.55
CA MET A 19 -14.13 -6.75 9.73
C MET A 19 -13.34 -6.77 11.05
N SER A 20 -12.01 -6.87 10.98
CA SER A 20 -11.12 -6.79 12.14
C SER A 20 -10.78 -5.34 12.58
N PHE A 21 -11.41 -4.32 11.96
CA PHE A 21 -11.18 -2.88 12.21
C PHE A 21 -9.74 -2.40 12.00
N GLN A 22 -8.91 -3.17 11.28
CA GLN A 22 -7.53 -2.78 10.98
C GLN A 22 -7.48 -2.03 9.65
N PHE A 23 -7.49 -2.74 8.53
CA PHE A 23 -7.61 -2.25 7.14
C PHE A 23 -7.36 -3.45 6.20
N VAL A 24 -7.63 -3.31 4.90
CA VAL A 24 -7.18 -4.30 3.90
C VAL A 24 -5.77 -3.91 3.44
N PRO A 25 -4.75 -4.77 3.59
CA PRO A 25 -3.38 -4.48 3.21
C PRO A 25 -3.25 -4.42 1.69
N GLU A 26 -2.47 -3.45 1.22
CA GLU A 26 -2.09 -3.35 -0.18
C GLU A 26 -1.32 -4.61 -0.65
N PRO A 27 -1.50 -5.03 -1.90
CA PRO A 27 -2.29 -4.39 -2.97
C PRO A 27 -3.78 -4.78 -2.98
N SER A 28 -4.26 -5.56 -2.02
CA SER A 28 -5.64 -6.05 -2.01
C SER A 28 -6.66 -4.94 -1.74
N THR A 29 -7.88 -5.13 -2.25
CA THR A 29 -9.06 -4.34 -1.93
C THR A 29 -10.23 -5.27 -1.65
N LEU A 30 -11.40 -4.74 -1.30
CA LEU A 30 -12.59 -5.57 -1.07
C LEU A 30 -13.11 -6.23 -2.35
N ASP A 31 -12.87 -5.61 -3.50
CA ASP A 31 -13.18 -6.19 -4.82
C ASP A 31 -11.97 -7.00 -5.30
N ALA A 32 -12.19 -8.27 -5.63
CA ALA A 32 -11.16 -9.19 -6.08
C ALA A 32 -10.46 -8.71 -7.37
N HIS A 33 -11.16 -7.96 -8.22
CA HIS A 33 -10.67 -7.45 -9.51
C HIS A 33 -9.93 -6.12 -9.40
N VAL A 34 -10.14 -5.37 -8.31
CA VAL A 34 -9.50 -4.08 -8.11
C VAL A 34 -8.32 -4.23 -7.17
N LYS A 35 -7.15 -3.77 -7.61
CA LYS A 35 -5.93 -3.73 -6.78
C LYS A 35 -5.47 -2.30 -6.56
N LYS A 36 -4.98 -2.02 -5.36
CA LYS A 36 -4.39 -0.75 -4.98
C LYS A 36 -2.89 -0.78 -5.24
N VAL A 37 -2.33 0.34 -5.70
CA VAL A 37 -0.89 0.48 -5.90
C VAL A 37 -0.19 0.50 -4.55
N GLU A 38 0.90 -0.26 -4.41
CA GLU A 38 1.70 -0.26 -3.19
C GLU A 38 2.27 1.14 -2.90
N PRO A 39 2.33 1.56 -1.62
CA PRO A 39 2.93 2.83 -1.23
C PRO A 39 4.38 2.96 -1.71
N GLY A 40 4.77 4.17 -2.11
CA GLY A 40 6.13 4.44 -2.59
C GLY A 40 6.45 3.77 -3.93
N SER A 41 5.42 3.34 -4.68
CA SER A 41 5.57 2.74 -6.00
C SER A 41 4.80 3.51 -7.06
N GLN A 42 5.32 3.45 -8.29
CA GLN A 42 4.66 3.90 -9.50
C GLN A 42 4.50 2.72 -10.46
N PHE A 43 3.61 2.83 -11.43
CA PHE A 43 3.48 1.85 -12.50
C PHE A 43 3.36 2.52 -13.86
N THR A 44 3.67 1.78 -14.92
CA THR A 44 3.51 2.22 -16.30
C THR A 44 2.76 1.13 -17.05
N ILE A 45 1.72 1.53 -17.79
CA ILE A 45 0.97 0.66 -18.69
C ILE A 45 1.42 0.99 -20.11
N ARG A 46 1.84 -0.02 -20.87
CA ARG A 46 2.15 0.08 -22.29
C ARG A 46 0.90 -0.18 -23.13
N PRO A 47 0.83 0.31 -24.38
CA PRO A 47 -0.33 0.11 -25.25
C PRO A 47 -0.68 -1.35 -25.56
N ASP A 48 0.28 -2.26 -25.42
CA ASP A 48 0.10 -3.72 -25.55
C ASP A 48 -0.55 -4.37 -24.32
N GLY A 49 -0.76 -3.60 -23.25
CA GLY A 49 -1.34 -4.06 -21.99
C GLY A 49 -0.31 -4.45 -20.93
N ASP A 50 0.99 -4.36 -21.22
CA ASP A 50 2.02 -4.69 -20.25
C ASP A 50 2.07 -3.65 -19.13
N ILE A 51 1.99 -4.12 -17.88
CA ILE A 51 2.08 -3.29 -16.68
C ILE A 51 3.41 -3.55 -15.98
N THR A 52 4.19 -2.50 -15.73
CA THR A 52 5.45 -2.57 -14.97
C THR A 52 5.38 -1.69 -13.74
N PHE A 53 5.68 -2.25 -12.57
CA PHE A 53 5.77 -1.50 -11.30
C PHE A 53 7.22 -1.16 -10.98
N LYS A 54 7.43 0.02 -10.37
CA LYS A 54 8.72 0.49 -9.85
C LYS A 54 8.52 1.14 -8.48
N THR A 55 9.12 0.56 -7.45
CA THR A 55 9.19 1.16 -6.11
C THR A 55 10.31 2.21 -6.07
N TYR A 56 9.96 3.45 -5.75
CA TYR A 56 10.91 4.57 -5.58
C TYR A 56 11.18 4.87 -4.10
N PHE A 57 10.32 4.44 -3.19
CA PHE A 57 10.49 4.61 -1.75
C PHE A 57 9.97 3.38 -1.00
N LYS A 58 10.72 2.93 0.01
CA LYS A 58 10.28 1.88 0.93
C LYS A 58 10.74 2.23 2.33
N ALA A 59 9.79 2.41 3.25
CA ALA A 59 10.12 2.63 4.65
C ALA A 59 10.88 1.42 5.19
N ASN A 60 12.03 1.67 5.82
CA ASN A 60 12.86 0.63 6.43
C ASN A 60 13.20 1.07 7.85
N PHE A 61 12.68 0.34 8.84
CA PHE A 61 12.92 0.61 10.24
C PHE A 61 14.01 -0.34 10.73
N LYS A 62 15.21 0.19 10.92
CA LYS A 62 16.33 -0.54 11.52
C LYS A 62 16.53 0.00 12.94
N PRO A 63 16.45 -0.85 13.99
CA PRO A 63 16.77 -0.42 15.34
C PRO A 63 18.21 0.10 15.38
N VAL A 64 18.40 1.30 15.94
CA VAL A 64 19.72 1.88 16.17
C VAL A 64 19.89 2.04 17.66
N GLN A 65 20.95 1.45 18.22
CA GLN A 65 21.33 1.71 19.60
C GLN A 65 22.04 3.06 19.65
N THR A 66 21.42 4.03 20.32
CA THR A 66 21.98 5.37 20.48
C THR A 66 21.46 6.01 21.76
N GLU A 67 22.09 7.10 22.18
CA GLU A 67 21.72 7.83 23.40
C GLU A 67 20.38 8.56 23.22
N GLU A 68 19.53 8.53 24.24
CA GLU A 68 18.20 9.15 24.22
C GLU A 68 18.26 10.66 23.94
N ASP A 69 19.20 11.38 24.57
CA ASP A 69 19.38 12.82 24.37
C ASP A 69 19.65 13.19 22.91
N LYS A 70 20.34 12.31 22.17
CA LYS A 70 20.60 12.50 20.75
C LYS A 70 19.31 12.40 19.94
N LEU A 71 18.47 11.40 20.23
CA LEU A 71 17.17 11.23 19.57
C LEU A 71 16.24 12.40 19.86
N VAL A 72 16.18 12.88 21.11
CA VAL A 72 15.37 14.04 21.48
C VAL A 72 15.77 15.28 20.70
N LYS A 73 17.08 15.49 20.51
CA LYS A 73 17.59 16.62 19.73
C LYS A 73 17.22 16.49 18.24
N GLU A 74 17.42 15.32 17.63
CA GLU A 74 17.08 15.06 16.23
C GLU A 74 15.60 15.32 15.93
N VAL A 75 14.69 14.88 16.82
CA VAL A 75 13.24 15.09 16.65
C VAL A 75 12.86 16.57 16.79
N ARG A 76 13.56 17.35 17.63
CA ARG A 76 13.30 18.79 17.80
C ARG A 76 13.81 19.64 16.65
N ASP A 77 14.91 19.22 16.03
CA ASP A 77 15.59 19.98 14.97
C ASP A 77 15.04 19.68 13.55
N ALA A 78 14.24 18.61 13.39
CA ALA A 78 13.59 18.18 12.14
C ALA A 78 12.32 18.98 11.82
#